data_AF-A0A2D7ZPI0-F1
#
_entry.id   AF-A0A2D7ZPI0-F1
#
_cell.length_a   1.000
_cell.length_b   1.000
_cell.length_c   1.000
_cell.angle_alpha   90.00
_cell.angle_beta   90.00
_cell.angle_gamma   90.00
#
_symmetry.space_group_name_H-M   'P 1'
#
loop_
_entity.id
_entity.type
_entity.pdbx_description
1 polymer ?
#
loop_
_entity_poly.entity_id
_entity_poly.type
_entity_poly.pdbx_seq_one_letter_code
_entity_poly.pdbx_strand_id
1 'polypeptide(L)' 'MINVITAVQMARAHGIDPKRFRAALRQARLPWHAHNARWVVGISSPEHKDMERVLATLGH' A
#
# COMPACT_ATOMS: atom_id res chain seq x y z
N MET A 1 13.29 5.98 -15.59
CA MET A 1 13.25 4.84 -14.64
C MET A 1 12.03 5.03 -13.76
N ILE A 2 11.07 4.10 -13.79
CA ILE A 2 9.90 4.12 -12.90
C ILE A 2 10.34 3.68 -11.50
N ASN A 3 10.31 4.59 -10.54
CA ASN A 3 10.62 4.28 -9.14
C ASN A 3 9.37 3.66 -8.52
N VAL A 4 9.38 2.36 -8.27
CA VAL A 4 8.23 1.63 -7.71
C VAL A 4 8.46 1.29 -6.24
N ILE A 5 7.38 1.29 -5.46
CA ILE A 5 7.40 0.88 -4.07
C ILE A 5 6.35 -0.19 -3.82
N THR A 6 6.69 -1.15 -2.96
CA THR A 6 5.75 -2.21 -2.56
C THR A 6 5.10 -1.90 -1.22
N ALA A 7 3.91 -2.46 -0.98
CA ALA A 7 3.26 -2.38 0.32
C ALA A 7 4.17 -2.82 1.48
N VAL A 8 5.00 -3.85 1.24
CA VAL A 8 5.92 -4.36 2.27
C VAL A 8 6.99 -3.32 2.62
N GLN A 9 7.53 -2.64 1.62
CA GLN A 9 8.51 -1.57 1.85
C GLN A 9 7.88 -0.41 2.61
N MET A 10 6.67 0.03 2.23
CA MET A 10 5.94 1.08 2.95
C MET A 10 5.66 0.70 4.41
N ALA A 11 5.13 -0.51 4.64
CA ALA A 11 4.85 -0.99 6.00
C ALA A 11 6.11 -1.02 6.87
N ARG A 12 7.21 -1.57 6.34
CA ARG A 12 8.50 -1.62 7.06
C ARG A 12 9.05 -0.23 7.37
N ALA A 13 8.95 0.72 6.42
CA ALA A 13 9.39 2.09 6.63
C ALA A 13 8.64 2.79 7.79
N HIS A 14 7.39 2.41 8.03
CA HIS A 14 6.55 2.92 9.11
C HIS A 14 6.52 2.02 10.37
N GLY A 15 7.32 0.95 10.42
CA GLY A 15 7.30 -0.01 11.53
C GLY A 15 6.00 -0.81 11.67
N ILE A 16 5.15 -0.82 10.65
CA ILE A 16 3.88 -1.55 10.62
C ILE A 16 4.12 -2.96 10.10
N ASP A 17 3.42 -3.95 10.67
CA ASP A 17 3.45 -5.31 10.17
C ASP A 17 2.92 -5.37 8.70
N PRO A 18 3.70 -5.91 7.75
CA PRO A 18 3.28 -5.97 6.35
C PRO A 18 2.02 -6.78 6.09
N LYS A 19 1.71 -7.79 6.92
CA LYS A 19 0.47 -8.58 6.77
C LYS A 19 -0.72 -7.74 7.18
N ARG A 20 -0.62 -7.00 8.29
CA ARG A 20 -1.65 -6.08 8.77
C ARG A 20 -1.94 -4.98 7.75
N PHE A 21 -0.90 -4.42 7.14
CA PHE A 21 -1.08 -3.44 6.05
C PHE A 21 -1.76 -4.03 4.82
N ARG A 22 -1.33 -5.21 4.35
CA ARG A 22 -1.99 -5.90 3.22
C ARG A 22 -3.46 -6.25 3.50
N ALA A 23 -3.79 -6.60 4.74
CA ALA A 23 -5.16 -6.87 5.14
C ALA A 23 -6.03 -5.59 5.06
N ALA A 24 -5.50 -4.45 5.51
CA ALA A 24 -6.19 -3.16 5.39
C ALA A 24 -6.37 -2.74 3.92
N LEU A 25 -5.34 -2.91 3.09
CA LEU A 25 -5.41 -2.63 1.65
C LEU A 25 -6.47 -3.48 0.94
N ARG A 26 -6.60 -4.76 1.31
CA ARG A 26 -7.68 -5.63 0.82
C ARG A 26 -9.06 -5.15 1.26
N GLN A 27 -9.20 -4.68 2.49
CA GLN A 27 -10.46 -4.15 3.01
C GLN A 27 -10.84 -2.80 2.37
N ALA A 28 -9.85 -1.99 1.98
CA ALA A 28 -10.06 -0.70 1.33
C ALA A 28 -10.65 -0.80 -0.08
N ARG A 29 -10.66 -1.99 -0.71
CA ARG A 29 -11.29 -2.28 -2.01
C ARG A 29 -10.94 -1.24 -3.09
N LEU A 30 -9.66 -0.91 -3.21
CA LEU A 30 -9.17 0.10 -4.14
C LEU A 30 -9.49 -0.28 -5.60
N PRO A 31 -10.09 0.62 -6.40
CA PRO A 31 -10.65 0.28 -7.72
C PRO A 31 -9.60 -0.08 -8.77
N TRP A 32 -8.38 0.42 -8.61
CA TRP A 32 -7.25 0.15 -9.51
C TRP A 32 -6.57 -1.19 -9.22
N HIS A 33 -6.82 -1.80 -8.06
CA HIS A 33 -6.12 -3.00 -7.65
C HIS A 33 -6.85 -4.27 -8.10
N ALA A 34 -6.27 -4.99 -9.06
CA ALA A 34 -6.82 -6.27 -9.51
C ALA A 34 -6.73 -7.35 -8.42
N HIS A 35 -7.69 -8.27 -8.41
CA HIS A 35 -7.74 -9.35 -7.43
C HIS A 35 -6.47 -10.21 -7.52
N ASN A 36 -5.76 -10.39 -6.39
CA ASN A 36 -4.48 -11.08 -6.26
C ASN A 36 -3.27 -10.43 -6.97
N ALA A 37 -3.43 -9.22 -7.51
CA ALA A 37 -2.28 -8.47 -7.99
C ALA A 37 -1.29 -8.17 -6.85
N ARG A 38 -0.04 -7.94 -7.23
CA ARG A 38 1.00 -7.52 -6.28
C ARG A 38 0.72 -6.06 -5.91
N TRP A 39 0.77 -5.76 -4.62
CA TRP A 39 0.76 -4.39 -4.11
C TRP A 39 2.08 -3.68 -4.42
N VAL A 40 2.25 -3.25 -5.67
CA VAL A 40 3.38 -2.48 -6.18
C VAL A 40 2.83 -1.32 -7.01
N VAL A 41 3.31 -0.12 -6.71
CA VAL A 41 2.82 1.12 -7.31
C VAL A 41 3.99 2.05 -7.61
N GLY A 42 3.81 2.97 -8.56
CA GLY A 42 4.77 4.03 -8.80
C GLY A 42 4.81 5.01 -7.62
N ILE A 43 6.01 5.38 -7.17
CA ILE A 43 6.16 6.41 -6.15
C ILE A 43 5.60 7.74 -6.68
N SER A 44 4.82 8.43 -5.84
CA SER A 44 4.09 9.66 -6.20
C SER A 44 2.89 9.47 -7.15
N SER A 45 2.58 8.24 -7.58
CA SER A 45 1.37 7.95 -8.34
C SER A 45 0.10 8.12 -7.48
N PRO A 46 -1.09 8.30 -8.11
CA PRO A 46 -2.36 8.25 -7.40
C PRO A 46 -2.51 7.00 -6.52
N GLU A 47 -2.11 5.83 -7.03
CA GLU A 47 -2.15 4.57 -6.27
C GLU A 47 -1.26 4.60 -5.01
N HIS A 48 -0.11 5.28 -5.07
CA HIS A 48 0.76 5.46 -3.91
C HIS A 48 0.07 6.27 -2.83
N LYS A 49 -0.60 7.37 -3.20
CA LYS A 49 -1.35 8.20 -2.24
C LYS A 49 -2.51 7.44 -1.59
N ASP A 50 -3.20 6.58 -2.35
CA ASP A 50 -4.22 5.69 -1.77
C ASP A 50 -3.61 4.71 -0.76
N MET A 51 -2.47 4.10 -1.10
CA MET A 51 -1.75 3.21 -0.18
C MET A 51 -1.28 3.94 1.08
N GLU A 52 -0.76 5.17 0.96
CA GLU A 52 -0.39 6.02 2.09
C GLU A 52 -1.60 6.35 2.98
N ARG A 53 -2.75 6.65 2.39
CA ARG A 53 -3.99 6.91 3.13
C ARG A 53 -4.42 5.69 3.94
N VAL A 54 -4.37 4.49 3.37
CA VAL A 54 -4.66 3.25 4.10
C VAL A 54 -3.63 3.01 5.20
N LEU A 55 -2.35 3.27 4.93
CA LEU A 55 -1.29 3.12 5.93
C LEU A 55 -1.50 4.06 7.13
N ALA A 56 -1.93 5.29 6.89
CA ALA A 56 -2.25 6.26 7.92
C ALA A 56 -3.36 5.79 8.87
N THR A 57 -4.31 4.98 8.39
CA THR A 57 -5.36 4.40 9.26
C THR A 57 -4.84 3.34 10.23
N LEU A 58 -3.62 2.84 10.04
CA LEU A 58 -3.00 1.80 10.87
C LEU A 58 -1.95 2.33 11.86
N GLY A 59 -1.53 3.58 11.71
CA GLY A 59 -0.51 4.22 12.54
C GLY A 59 -1.03 4.88 13.82
N HIS A 60 -2.24 4.53 14.26
CA HIS A 60 -2.83 4.99 15.53
C HIS A 60 -2.93 3.84 16.54
#